data_AF-A0A956JB96-F1
#
_entry.id   AF-A0A956JB96-F1
#
_cell.length_a   1.000
_cell.length_b   1.000
_cell.length_c   1.000
_cell.angle_alpha   90.00
_cell.angle_beta   90.00
_cell.angle_gamma   90.00
#
_symmetry.space_group_name_H-M   'P 1'
#
loop_
_entity.id
_entity.type
_entity.pdbx_description
1 polymer ?
#
loop_
_entity_poly.entity_id
_entity_poly.type
_entity_poly.pdbx_seq_one_letter_code
_entity_poly.pdbx_strand_id
1 'polypeptide(L)'
;MSKSSMEILHAEARALDPDRVALRLPFHVLVGEAVDVARFFERYYEEERAPKTKTLLRPGLSSIGHDRLPPSTADRLLALVDEVQAAQTDYQLAASAPEGDEDLARGRFVLSELTAALDFLFDDGVEDERDVQLLRVRRANDDTSSTDALAAALADYAGLAAHYRDELHGFGDFDGALIDEAASLADALRERSARGPSEAAVQAREALQWRNRLATLLTDEVARVRRAARFVFRHHPQIVREATSTYERRSRAARRRAAAQVATEAATSATS
;
A
#
# COMPACT_ATOMS: atom_id res chain seq x y z
N MET A 1 14.55 1.34 -26.79
CA MET A 1 15.15 0.05 -26.37
C MET A 1 14.80 -1.05 -27.37
N SER A 2 15.65 -2.07 -27.54
CA SER A 2 15.32 -3.23 -28.38
C SER A 2 14.38 -4.20 -27.64
N LYS A 3 13.63 -5.02 -28.37
CA LYS A 3 12.75 -6.06 -27.80
C LYS A 3 13.50 -6.99 -26.84
N SER A 4 14.73 -7.35 -27.19
CA SER A 4 15.61 -8.19 -26.36
C SER A 4 15.95 -7.53 -25.01
N SER A 5 16.12 -6.20 -24.97
CA SER A 5 16.42 -5.51 -23.71
C SER A 5 15.22 -5.45 -22.75
N MET A 6 14.00 -5.44 -23.28
CA MET A 6 12.77 -5.51 -22.47
C MET A 6 12.55 -6.91 -21.88
N GLU A 7 12.81 -7.96 -22.67
CA GLU A 7 12.73 -9.35 -22.20
C GLU A 7 13.69 -9.60 -21.04
N ILE A 8 14.89 -9.01 -21.08
CA ILE A 8 15.86 -9.07 -19.98
C ILE A 8 15.30 -8.39 -18.72
N LEU A 9 14.73 -7.19 -18.84
CA LEU A 9 14.10 -6.48 -17.72
C LEU A 9 13.00 -7.31 -17.06
N HIS A 10 12.14 -7.92 -17.87
CA HIS A 10 11.06 -8.76 -17.37
C HIS A 10 11.59 -10.02 -16.67
N ALA A 11 12.62 -10.66 -17.22
CA ALA A 11 13.26 -11.81 -16.60
C ALA A 11 13.87 -11.46 -15.24
N GLU A 12 14.57 -10.32 -15.14
CA GLU A 12 15.12 -9.81 -13.88
C GLU A 12 14.03 -9.52 -12.85
N ALA A 13 12.95 -8.85 -13.26
CA ALA A 13 11.83 -8.54 -12.35
C ALA A 13 11.15 -9.83 -11.83
N ARG A 14 11.02 -10.87 -12.66
CA ARG A 14 10.48 -12.18 -12.25
C ARG A 14 11.40 -12.92 -11.30
N ALA A 15 12.71 -12.74 -11.43
CA ALA A 15 13.71 -13.40 -10.60
C ALA A 15 13.89 -12.74 -9.21
N LEU A 16 13.23 -11.60 -8.94
CA LEU A 16 13.27 -10.96 -7.63
C LEU A 16 12.65 -11.85 -6.55
N ASP A 17 13.38 -11.96 -5.43
CA ASP A 17 12.91 -12.58 -4.19
C ASP A 17 11.62 -11.90 -3.71
N PRO A 18 10.50 -12.64 -3.56
CA PRO A 18 9.23 -12.12 -3.07
C PRO A 18 9.35 -11.31 -1.76
N ASP A 19 10.25 -11.70 -0.85
CA ASP A 19 10.40 -11.05 0.46
C ASP A 19 11.03 -9.65 0.36
N ARG A 20 11.69 -9.35 -0.78
CA ARG A 20 12.27 -8.03 -1.06
C ARG A 20 11.29 -7.08 -1.76
N VAL A 21 10.14 -7.59 -2.22
CA VAL A 21 9.18 -6.85 -3.04
C VAL A 21 8.30 -5.98 -2.16
N ALA A 22 8.73 -4.73 -1.94
CA ALA A 22 7.95 -3.73 -1.22
C ALA A 22 8.21 -2.32 -1.75
N LEU A 23 7.12 -1.62 -2.11
CA LEU A 23 7.19 -0.22 -2.48
C LEU A 23 7.33 0.65 -1.21
N ARG A 24 8.52 1.22 -1.00
CA ARG A 24 8.83 2.02 0.20
C ARG A 24 8.52 3.52 0.07
N LEU A 25 8.31 3.98 -1.16
CA LEU A 25 8.04 5.38 -1.50
C LEU A 25 6.66 5.49 -2.14
N PRO A 26 5.95 6.63 -1.99
CA PRO A 26 4.75 6.87 -2.80
C PRO A 26 5.07 6.69 -4.29
N PHE A 27 4.19 6.04 -5.04
CA PHE A 27 4.43 5.65 -6.44
C PHE A 27 4.90 6.81 -7.32
N HIS A 28 4.20 7.94 -7.28
CA HIS A 28 4.55 9.13 -8.06
C HIS A 28 5.93 9.72 -7.70
N VAL A 29 6.36 9.56 -6.44
CA VAL A 29 7.70 9.98 -6.00
C VAL A 29 8.77 9.09 -6.61
N LEU A 30 8.58 7.76 -6.58
CA LEU A 30 9.52 6.82 -7.19
C LEU A 30 9.72 7.11 -8.68
N VAL A 31 8.62 7.26 -9.42
CA VAL A 31 8.65 7.54 -10.86
C VAL A 31 9.36 8.87 -11.15
N GLY A 32 8.97 9.95 -10.44
CA GLY A 32 9.62 11.25 -10.61
C GLY A 32 11.12 11.22 -10.30
N GLU A 33 11.51 10.56 -9.20
CA GLU A 33 12.91 10.41 -8.83
C GLU A 33 13.72 9.61 -9.85
N ALA A 34 13.14 8.57 -10.43
CA ALA A 34 13.81 7.77 -11.45
C ALA A 34 14.10 8.59 -12.71
N VAL A 35 13.14 9.42 -13.15
CA VAL A 35 13.34 10.34 -14.28
C VAL A 35 14.43 11.36 -13.98
N ASP A 36 14.44 11.94 -12.78
CA ASP A 36 15.49 12.87 -12.35
C ASP A 36 16.86 12.19 -12.32
N VAL A 37 16.95 10.94 -11.85
CA VAL A 37 18.18 10.16 -11.81
C VAL A 37 18.65 9.78 -13.23
N ALA A 38 17.74 9.48 -14.16
CA ALA A 38 18.10 9.24 -15.56
C ALA A 38 18.70 10.50 -16.21
N ARG A 39 18.09 11.68 -16.00
CA ARG A 39 18.62 12.97 -16.48
C ARG A 39 19.96 13.32 -15.84
N PHE A 40 20.10 13.06 -14.54
CA PHE A 40 21.37 13.19 -13.83
C PHE A 40 22.44 12.31 -14.47
N PHE A 41 22.10 11.05 -14.76
CA PHE A 41 23.00 10.09 -15.37
C PHE A 41 23.52 10.61 -16.71
N GLU A 42 22.64 11.01 -17.62
CA GLU A 42 23.03 11.53 -18.94
C GLU A 42 23.96 12.73 -18.84
N ARG A 43 23.64 13.68 -17.95
CA ARG A 43 24.44 14.91 -17.76
C ARG A 43 25.85 14.63 -17.23
N TYR A 44 26.00 13.63 -16.38
CA TYR A 44 27.21 13.36 -15.62
C TYR A 44 27.91 12.06 -16.02
N TYR A 45 27.48 11.41 -17.11
CA TYR A 45 28.08 10.16 -17.57
C TYR A 45 29.55 10.37 -17.94
N GLU A 46 29.80 11.34 -18.80
CA GLU A 46 31.16 11.64 -19.25
C GLU A 46 31.90 12.60 -18.31
N GLU A 47 33.22 12.45 -18.32
CA GLU A 47 34.12 13.36 -17.62
C GLU A 47 34.18 14.73 -18.30
N GLU A 48 34.46 15.76 -17.51
CA GLU A 48 34.61 17.13 -18.01
C GLU A 48 36.08 17.51 -17.98
N ARG A 49 36.61 17.96 -19.13
CA ARG A 49 38.00 18.39 -19.27
C ARG A 49 38.09 19.79 -19.83
N ALA A 50 39.09 20.54 -19.38
CA ALA A 50 39.40 21.86 -19.90
C ALA A 50 39.71 21.79 -21.41
N PRO A 51 39.07 22.61 -22.27
CA PRO A 51 39.16 22.47 -23.72
C PRO A 51 40.60 22.51 -24.27
N LYS A 52 41.43 23.40 -23.70
CA LYS A 52 42.79 23.68 -24.15
C LYS A 52 43.85 22.80 -23.48
N THR A 53 43.79 22.66 -22.16
CA THR A 53 44.83 21.98 -21.38
C THR A 53 44.54 20.49 -21.17
N LYS A 54 43.33 20.03 -21.52
CA LYS A 54 42.82 18.67 -21.26
C LYS A 54 42.87 18.23 -19.79
N THR A 55 43.09 19.19 -18.89
CA THR A 55 43.05 19.00 -17.44
C THR A 55 41.66 18.54 -17.02
N LEU A 56 41.58 17.50 -16.19
CA LEU A 56 40.32 17.00 -15.65
C LEU A 56 39.71 18.05 -14.71
N LEU A 57 38.52 18.53 -15.04
CA LEU A 57 37.75 19.48 -14.22
C LEU A 57 36.78 18.74 -13.30
N ARG A 58 36.18 17.66 -13.81
CA ARG A 58 35.19 16.85 -13.10
C ARG A 58 35.27 15.41 -13.61
N PRO A 59 35.26 14.39 -12.74
CA PRO A 59 35.12 13.01 -13.17
C PRO A 59 33.76 12.76 -13.85
N GLY A 60 33.63 11.66 -14.58
CA GLY A 60 32.37 11.17 -15.14
C GLY A 60 31.96 9.86 -14.47
N LEU A 61 30.67 9.53 -14.48
CA LEU A 61 30.19 8.21 -14.02
C LEU A 61 30.81 7.05 -14.82
N SER A 62 31.22 7.29 -16.08
CA SER A 62 31.92 6.31 -16.91
C SER A 62 33.20 5.77 -16.26
N SER A 63 33.79 6.50 -15.31
CA SER A 63 35.01 6.08 -14.59
C SER A 63 34.83 4.82 -13.73
N ILE A 64 33.60 4.37 -13.45
CA ILE A 64 33.37 3.14 -12.67
C ILE A 64 33.30 1.87 -13.51
N GLY A 65 33.44 2.01 -14.83
CA GLY A 65 33.47 0.92 -15.80
C GLY A 65 32.08 0.52 -16.32
N HIS A 66 32.03 0.16 -17.60
CA HIS A 66 30.78 -0.18 -18.30
C HIS A 66 30.06 -1.39 -17.70
N ASP A 67 30.80 -2.38 -17.15
CA ASP A 67 30.19 -3.56 -16.50
C ASP A 67 29.36 -3.18 -15.27
N ARG A 68 29.81 -2.16 -14.53
CA ARG A 68 29.14 -1.68 -13.33
C ARG A 68 28.08 -0.64 -13.62
N LEU A 69 28.21 0.10 -14.71
CA LEU A 69 27.29 1.17 -15.06
C LEU A 69 27.31 1.44 -16.57
N PRO A 70 26.54 0.67 -17.35
CA PRO A 70 26.51 0.79 -18.80
C PRO A 70 26.05 2.19 -19.26
N PRO A 71 26.47 2.67 -20.45
CA PRO A 71 25.98 3.93 -21.00
C PRO A 71 24.45 3.94 -21.17
N SER A 72 23.85 2.77 -21.37
CA SER A 72 22.41 2.57 -21.52
C SER A 72 21.61 2.60 -20.20
N THR A 73 22.25 2.88 -19.05
CA THR A 73 21.52 2.91 -17.76
C THR A 73 20.43 3.97 -17.72
N ALA A 74 20.61 5.14 -18.37
CA ALA A 74 19.55 6.15 -18.47
C ALA A 74 18.33 5.63 -19.25
N ASP A 75 18.56 5.07 -20.45
CA ASP A 75 17.49 4.45 -21.26
C ASP A 75 16.76 3.35 -20.49
N ARG A 76 17.52 2.53 -19.76
CA ARG A 76 16.97 1.44 -18.93
C ARG A 76 16.11 1.96 -17.79
N LEU A 77 16.51 3.04 -17.12
CA LEU A 77 15.71 3.68 -16.08
C LEU A 77 14.39 4.21 -16.65
N LEU A 78 14.42 4.86 -17.81
CA LEU A 78 13.22 5.40 -18.45
C LEU A 78 12.29 4.28 -18.92
N ALA A 79 12.82 3.20 -19.50
CA ALA A 79 11.99 2.05 -19.88
C ALA A 79 11.36 1.37 -18.65
N LEU A 80 12.09 1.26 -17.54
CA LEU A 80 11.51 0.77 -16.28
C LEU A 80 10.41 1.70 -15.75
N VAL A 81 10.53 3.02 -15.92
CA VAL A 81 9.47 3.96 -15.58
C VAL A 81 8.20 3.66 -16.39
N ASP A 82 8.33 3.51 -17.71
CA ASP A 82 7.19 3.21 -18.59
C ASP A 82 6.50 1.89 -18.18
N GLU A 83 7.28 0.84 -17.94
CA GLU A 83 6.76 -0.47 -17.52
C GLU A 83 6.07 -0.44 -16.14
N VAL A 84 6.64 0.29 -15.19
CA VAL A 84 6.05 0.47 -13.85
C VAL A 84 4.73 1.25 -13.95
N GLN A 85 4.64 2.24 -14.85
CA GLN A 85 3.40 2.99 -15.10
C GLN A 85 2.34 2.15 -15.82
N ALA A 86 2.74 1.33 -16.80
CA ALA A 86 1.85 0.38 -17.45
C ALA A 86 1.28 -0.62 -16.44
N ALA A 87 2.14 -1.26 -15.64
CA ALA A 87 1.71 -2.22 -14.62
C ALA A 87 0.83 -1.60 -13.52
N GLN A 88 1.04 -0.32 -13.19
CA GLN A 88 0.15 0.40 -12.27
C GLN A 88 -1.22 0.65 -12.89
N THR A 89 -1.29 0.95 -14.19
CA THR A 89 -2.56 1.09 -14.92
C THR A 89 -3.30 -0.24 -14.95
N ASP A 90 -2.62 -1.33 -15.30
CA ASP A 90 -3.21 -2.68 -15.33
C ASP A 90 -3.77 -3.07 -13.96
N TYR A 91 -3.00 -2.81 -12.89
CA TYR A 91 -3.47 -3.01 -11.52
C TYR A 91 -4.72 -2.18 -11.20
N GLN A 92 -4.75 -0.90 -11.57
CA GLN A 92 -5.92 -0.05 -11.32
C GLN A 92 -7.16 -0.53 -12.06
N LEU A 93 -7.00 -0.96 -13.32
CA LEU A 93 -8.10 -1.49 -14.11
C LEU A 93 -8.64 -2.79 -13.52
N ALA A 94 -7.75 -3.70 -13.09
CA ALA A 94 -8.15 -4.95 -12.45
C ALA A 94 -8.77 -4.75 -11.06
N ALA A 95 -8.22 -3.82 -10.26
CA ALA A 95 -8.70 -3.52 -8.91
C ALA A 95 -10.00 -2.69 -8.87
N SER A 96 -10.35 -2.01 -9.96
CA SER A 96 -11.59 -1.22 -10.05
C SER A 96 -12.82 -2.07 -10.41
N ALA A 97 -12.69 -3.39 -10.50
CA ALA A 97 -13.84 -4.28 -10.65
C ALA A 97 -14.62 -4.31 -9.32
N PRO A 98 -15.85 -3.75 -9.26
CA PRO A 98 -16.54 -3.40 -8.01
C PRO A 98 -17.25 -4.59 -7.35
N GLU A 99 -16.77 -5.82 -7.53
CA GLU A 99 -17.48 -6.98 -6.99
C GLU A 99 -17.33 -7.06 -5.47
N GLY A 100 -18.39 -6.66 -4.75
CA GLY A 100 -18.62 -7.05 -3.36
C GLY A 100 -18.38 -5.98 -2.30
N ASP A 101 -17.94 -4.77 -2.66
CA ASP A 101 -17.78 -3.65 -1.71
C ASP A 101 -19.13 -3.10 -1.22
N GLU A 102 -20.15 -3.13 -2.07
CA GLU A 102 -21.51 -2.69 -1.72
C GLU A 102 -22.17 -3.62 -0.68
N ASP A 103 -22.08 -4.94 -0.84
CA ASP A 103 -22.59 -5.91 0.14
C ASP A 103 -21.86 -5.81 1.48
N LEU A 104 -20.55 -5.53 1.47
CA LEU A 104 -19.77 -5.34 2.69
C LEU A 104 -20.16 -4.04 3.40
N ALA A 105 -20.33 -2.95 2.64
CA ALA A 105 -20.79 -1.67 3.18
C ALA A 105 -22.20 -1.81 3.76
N ARG A 106 -23.10 -2.47 3.02
CA ARG A 106 -24.47 -2.72 3.48
C ARG A 106 -24.51 -3.63 4.69
N GLY A 107 -23.74 -4.72 4.70
CA GLY A 107 -23.61 -5.61 5.85
C GLY A 107 -23.14 -4.90 7.12
N ARG A 108 -22.15 -3.99 7.02
CA ARG A 108 -21.71 -3.19 8.18
C ARG A 108 -22.80 -2.26 8.69
N PHE A 109 -23.54 -1.62 7.78
CA PHE A 109 -24.68 -0.77 8.15
C PHE A 109 -25.75 -1.59 8.89
N VAL A 110 -26.20 -2.71 8.31
CA VAL A 110 -27.23 -3.55 8.92
C VAL A 110 -26.78 -4.08 10.29
N LEU A 111 -25.53 -4.53 10.40
CA LEU A 111 -24.96 -4.97 11.67
C LEU A 111 -24.99 -3.86 12.72
N SER A 112 -24.62 -2.62 12.37
CA SER A 112 -24.66 -1.50 13.30
C SER A 112 -26.07 -1.17 13.79
N GLU A 113 -27.08 -1.26 12.91
CA GLU A 113 -28.48 -1.04 13.29
C GLU A 113 -28.98 -2.14 14.24
N LEU A 114 -28.66 -3.41 13.95
CA LEU A 114 -29.03 -4.53 14.81
C LEU A 114 -28.37 -4.45 16.18
N THR A 115 -27.09 -4.12 16.24
CA THR A 115 -26.37 -3.94 17.51
C THR A 115 -26.99 -2.80 18.31
N ALA A 116 -27.23 -1.63 17.70
CA ALA A 116 -27.82 -0.49 18.40
C ALA A 116 -29.23 -0.80 18.94
N ALA A 117 -30.07 -1.49 18.17
CA ALA A 117 -31.41 -1.85 18.58
C ALA A 117 -31.42 -2.86 19.74
N LEU A 118 -30.57 -3.89 19.68
CA LEU A 118 -30.43 -4.88 20.75
C LEU A 118 -29.79 -4.31 22.02
N ASP A 119 -28.77 -3.47 21.87
CA ASP A 119 -28.11 -2.78 22.98
C ASP A 119 -29.12 -1.96 23.77
N PHE A 120 -29.94 -1.18 23.08
CA PHE A 120 -30.93 -0.36 23.74
C PHE A 120 -32.05 -1.21 24.34
N LEU A 121 -32.55 -2.23 23.62
CA LEU A 121 -33.63 -3.08 24.13
C LEU A 121 -33.25 -3.78 25.44
N PHE A 122 -31.98 -4.14 25.61
CA PHE A 122 -31.50 -4.87 26.79
C PHE A 122 -30.94 -3.97 27.89
N ASP A 123 -30.51 -2.74 27.58
CA ASP A 123 -30.10 -1.75 28.58
C ASP A 123 -31.31 -1.10 29.29
N ASP A 124 -32.05 -1.91 30.06
CA ASP A 124 -33.20 -1.47 30.87
C ASP A 124 -32.80 -1.00 32.28
N GLY A 125 -31.49 -0.99 32.57
CA GLY A 125 -30.91 -0.62 33.87
C GLY A 125 -30.85 -1.76 34.89
N VAL A 126 -31.22 -2.99 34.51
CA VAL A 126 -31.12 -4.20 35.33
C VAL A 126 -30.26 -5.24 34.60
N GLU A 127 -29.15 -5.66 35.20
CA GLU A 127 -28.32 -6.72 34.62
C GLU A 127 -29.05 -8.07 34.69
N ASP A 128 -29.53 -8.56 33.54
CA ASP A 128 -30.34 -9.76 33.44
C ASP A 128 -29.78 -10.80 32.44
N GLU A 129 -30.56 -11.84 32.14
CA GLU A 129 -30.12 -12.90 31.21
C GLU A 129 -29.97 -12.41 29.76
N ARG A 130 -30.69 -11.35 29.36
CA ARG A 130 -30.63 -10.74 28.03
C ARG A 130 -29.29 -10.04 27.83
N ASP A 131 -28.81 -9.30 28.84
CA ASP A 131 -27.46 -8.71 28.84
C ASP A 131 -26.37 -9.77 28.65
N VAL A 132 -26.50 -10.89 29.34
CA VAL A 132 -25.56 -12.01 29.24
C VAL A 132 -25.58 -12.62 27.82
N GLN A 133 -26.74 -12.72 27.18
CA GLN A 133 -26.87 -13.21 25.81
C GLN A 133 -26.20 -12.27 24.80
N LEU A 134 -26.46 -10.97 24.89
CA LEU A 134 -25.85 -9.96 24.02
C LEU A 134 -24.34 -9.87 24.21
N LEU A 135 -23.85 -9.93 25.46
CA LEU A 135 -22.42 -9.94 25.76
C LEU A 135 -21.70 -11.16 25.17
N ARG A 136 -22.37 -12.34 25.11
CA ARG A 136 -21.82 -13.52 24.44
C ARG A 136 -21.68 -13.32 22.94
N VAL A 137 -22.71 -12.77 22.29
CA VAL A 137 -22.68 -12.47 20.84
C VAL A 137 -21.61 -11.43 20.51
N ARG A 138 -21.49 -10.38 21.33
CA ARG A 138 -20.43 -9.36 21.21
C ARG A 138 -19.04 -9.98 21.27
N ARG A 139 -18.73 -10.73 22.34
CA ARG A 139 -17.40 -11.38 22.51
C ARG A 139 -17.06 -12.36 21.39
N ALA A 140 -18.05 -13.07 20.86
CA ALA A 140 -17.84 -13.97 19.74
C ALA A 140 -17.49 -13.23 18.43
N ASN A 141 -17.84 -11.94 18.34
CA ASN A 141 -17.78 -11.12 17.13
C ASN A 141 -16.99 -9.81 17.33
N ASP A 142 -16.00 -9.80 18.25
CA ASP A 142 -15.18 -8.60 18.57
C ASP A 142 -14.32 -8.12 17.38
N ASP A 143 -14.07 -8.97 16.38
CA ASP A 143 -13.34 -8.63 15.17
C ASP A 143 -14.18 -8.94 13.92
N THR A 144 -14.70 -7.90 13.27
CA THR A 144 -15.45 -8.01 12.00
C THR A 144 -14.63 -7.55 10.79
N SER A 145 -13.30 -7.62 10.85
CA SER A 145 -12.41 -7.09 9.81
C SER A 145 -12.37 -7.91 8.52
N SER A 146 -12.77 -9.18 8.58
CA SER A 146 -12.85 -10.08 7.41
C SER A 146 -14.28 -10.32 6.94
N THR A 147 -14.45 -10.73 5.67
CA THR A 147 -15.76 -11.09 5.09
C THR A 147 -16.46 -12.19 5.89
N ASP A 148 -15.73 -13.24 6.28
CA ASP A 148 -16.28 -14.35 7.06
C ASP A 148 -16.69 -13.91 8.46
N ALA A 149 -15.88 -13.05 9.09
CA ALA A 149 -16.20 -12.54 10.41
C ALA A 149 -17.41 -11.61 10.39
N LEU A 150 -17.55 -10.75 9.38
CA LEU A 150 -18.75 -9.95 9.18
C LEU A 150 -19.99 -10.82 8.92
N ALA A 151 -19.85 -11.90 8.14
CA ALA A 151 -20.94 -12.82 7.87
C ALA A 151 -21.37 -13.60 9.12
N ALA A 152 -20.43 -14.02 9.96
CA ALA A 152 -20.70 -14.64 11.25
C ALA A 152 -21.44 -13.68 12.19
N ALA A 153 -20.94 -12.44 12.33
CA ALA A 153 -21.60 -11.42 13.14
C ALA A 153 -23.03 -11.15 12.67
N LEU A 154 -23.24 -10.92 11.37
CA LEU A 154 -24.57 -10.71 10.82
C LEU A 154 -25.53 -11.87 11.14
N ALA A 155 -25.08 -13.12 11.00
CA ALA A 155 -25.91 -14.28 11.33
C ALA A 155 -26.25 -14.36 12.83
N ASP A 156 -25.26 -14.14 13.71
CA ASP A 156 -25.45 -14.25 15.15
C ASP A 156 -26.36 -13.13 15.69
N TYR A 157 -26.13 -11.89 15.27
CA TYR A 157 -26.97 -10.74 15.65
C TYR A 157 -28.38 -10.85 15.04
N ALA A 158 -28.52 -11.30 13.79
CA ALA A 158 -29.82 -11.55 13.19
C ALA A 158 -30.59 -12.65 13.94
N GLY A 159 -29.90 -13.73 14.33
CA GLY A 159 -30.48 -14.81 15.13
C GLY A 159 -30.98 -14.33 16.49
N LEU A 160 -30.18 -13.50 17.18
CA LEU A 160 -30.59 -12.89 18.43
C LEU A 160 -31.76 -11.93 18.24
N ALA A 161 -31.69 -11.02 17.27
CA ALA A 161 -32.76 -10.06 16.98
C ALA A 161 -34.06 -10.75 16.54
N ALA A 162 -33.98 -11.85 15.79
CA ALA A 162 -35.15 -12.62 15.40
C ALA A 162 -35.91 -13.21 16.61
N HIS A 163 -35.20 -13.58 17.68
CA HIS A 163 -35.82 -14.07 18.91
C HIS A 163 -36.66 -12.97 19.61
N TYR A 164 -36.23 -11.71 19.51
CA TYR A 164 -36.88 -10.54 20.10
C TYR A 164 -37.62 -9.68 19.07
N ARG A 165 -37.96 -10.25 17.90
CA ARG A 165 -38.53 -9.51 16.76
C ARG A 165 -39.76 -8.71 17.14
N ASP A 166 -40.67 -9.29 17.92
CA ASP A 166 -41.92 -8.62 18.33
C ASP A 166 -41.66 -7.45 19.30
N GLU A 167 -40.62 -7.55 20.14
CA GLU A 167 -40.22 -6.46 21.06
C GLU A 167 -39.46 -5.35 20.33
N LEU A 168 -38.69 -5.70 19.30
CA LEU A 168 -38.03 -4.76 18.40
C LEU A 168 -39.01 -4.10 17.42
N HIS A 169 -40.15 -4.73 17.14
CA HIS A 169 -41.15 -4.22 16.23
C HIS A 169 -41.88 -3.00 16.84
N GLY A 170 -41.61 -1.82 16.29
CA GLY A 170 -42.11 -0.55 16.82
C GLY A 170 -41.18 0.13 17.83
N PHE A 171 -39.95 -0.38 17.96
CA PHE A 171 -38.90 0.20 18.78
C PHE A 171 -38.19 1.33 18.02
N GLY A 172 -38.61 2.58 18.25
CA GLY A 172 -38.14 3.72 17.48
C GLY A 172 -38.51 3.63 15.99
N ASP A 173 -37.62 4.10 15.11
CA ASP A 173 -37.74 3.98 13.64
C ASP A 173 -37.05 2.70 13.10
N PHE A 174 -36.79 1.70 13.94
CA PHE A 174 -36.12 0.47 13.53
C PHE A 174 -36.98 -0.35 12.55
N ASP A 175 -36.39 -0.69 11.40
CA ASP A 175 -37.03 -1.51 10.37
C ASP A 175 -36.75 -3.00 10.61
N GLY A 176 -37.79 -3.74 11.01
CA GLY A 176 -37.71 -5.18 11.24
C GLY A 176 -37.25 -6.00 10.02
N ALA A 177 -37.37 -5.45 8.80
CA ALA A 177 -36.86 -6.09 7.59
C ALA A 177 -35.32 -6.23 7.61
N LEU A 178 -34.61 -5.40 8.39
CA LEU A 178 -33.15 -5.48 8.55
C LEU A 178 -32.69 -6.80 9.17
N ILE A 179 -33.55 -7.47 9.97
CA ILE A 179 -33.24 -8.80 10.54
C ILE A 179 -33.16 -9.84 9.43
N ASP A 180 -34.12 -9.84 8.49
CA ASP A 180 -34.15 -10.76 7.36
C ASP A 180 -33.05 -10.42 6.34
N GLU A 181 -32.77 -9.13 6.16
CA GLU A 181 -31.66 -8.66 5.32
C GLU A 181 -30.31 -9.12 5.87
N ALA A 182 -30.09 -9.03 7.20
CA ALA A 182 -28.86 -9.48 7.83
C ALA A 182 -28.61 -10.98 7.62
N ALA A 183 -29.64 -11.81 7.77
CA ALA A 183 -29.55 -13.24 7.50
C ALA A 183 -29.21 -13.51 6.02
N SER A 184 -29.88 -12.81 5.11
CA SER A 184 -29.64 -12.93 3.65
C SER A 184 -28.22 -12.49 3.27
N LEU A 185 -27.73 -11.39 3.84
CA LEU A 185 -26.37 -10.89 3.62
C LEU A 185 -25.33 -11.85 4.22
N ALA A 186 -25.57 -12.42 5.40
CA ALA A 186 -24.66 -13.41 5.99
C ALA A 186 -24.48 -14.63 5.07
N ASP A 187 -25.57 -15.14 4.50
CA ASP A 187 -25.51 -16.28 3.58
C ASP A 187 -24.79 -15.91 2.26
N ALA A 188 -25.08 -14.74 1.69
CA ALA A 188 -24.42 -14.25 0.49
C ALA A 188 -22.90 -14.06 0.70
N LEU A 189 -22.50 -13.50 1.84
CA LEU A 189 -21.08 -13.29 2.19
C LEU A 189 -20.36 -14.62 2.43
N ARG A 190 -21.00 -15.59 3.09
CA ARG A 190 -20.44 -16.96 3.27
C ARG A 190 -20.31 -17.71 1.96
N GLU A 191 -21.33 -17.68 1.11
CA GLU A 191 -21.28 -18.32 -0.20
C GLU A 191 -20.16 -17.72 -1.06
N ARG A 192 -20.01 -16.39 -1.02
CA ARG A 192 -18.92 -15.70 -1.69
C ARG A 192 -17.54 -16.11 -1.16
N SER A 193 -17.38 -16.21 0.16
CA SER A 193 -16.13 -16.67 0.76
C SER A 193 -15.80 -18.11 0.37
N ALA A 194 -16.81 -18.99 0.34
CA ALA A 194 -16.67 -20.39 -0.07
C ALA A 194 -16.31 -20.55 -1.55
N ARG A 195 -16.74 -19.64 -2.43
CA ARG A 195 -16.38 -19.61 -3.86
C ARG A 195 -14.92 -19.22 -4.11
N GLY A 196 -14.20 -18.75 -3.09
CA GLY A 196 -12.82 -18.29 -3.21
C GLY A 196 -12.71 -16.91 -3.88
N PRO A 197 -11.48 -16.41 -4.10
CA PRO A 197 -11.28 -15.11 -4.73
C PRO A 197 -11.85 -15.11 -6.16
N SER A 198 -12.57 -14.05 -6.53
CA SER A 198 -13.06 -13.89 -7.90
C SER A 198 -11.89 -13.82 -8.89
N GLU A 199 -12.16 -14.14 -10.16
CA GLU A 199 -11.13 -14.04 -11.21
C GLU A 199 -10.55 -12.61 -11.27
N ALA A 200 -11.40 -11.59 -11.11
CA ALA A 200 -10.96 -10.20 -11.00
C ALA A 200 -10.03 -9.96 -9.81
N ALA A 201 -10.32 -10.53 -8.63
CA ALA A 201 -9.46 -10.43 -7.45
C ALA A 201 -8.12 -11.14 -7.65
N VAL A 202 -8.10 -12.29 -8.33
CA VAL A 202 -6.86 -12.99 -8.70
C VAL A 202 -6.04 -12.14 -9.68
N GLN A 203 -6.66 -11.63 -10.74
CA GLN A 203 -6.01 -10.77 -11.73
C GLN A 203 -5.46 -9.48 -11.09
N ALA A 204 -6.22 -8.82 -10.20
CA ALA A 204 -5.77 -7.64 -9.49
C ALA A 204 -4.56 -7.94 -8.58
N ARG A 205 -4.56 -9.09 -7.90
CA ARG A 205 -3.43 -9.54 -7.08
C ARG A 205 -2.19 -9.82 -7.93
N GLU A 206 -2.33 -10.47 -9.07
CA GLU A 206 -1.22 -10.74 -9.99
C GLU A 206 -0.64 -9.45 -10.57
N ALA A 207 -1.50 -8.53 -11.03
CA ALA A 207 -1.10 -7.22 -11.53
C ALA A 207 -0.37 -6.40 -10.44
N LEU A 208 -0.87 -6.44 -9.20
CA LEU A 208 -0.23 -5.79 -8.05
C LEU A 208 1.17 -6.36 -7.77
N GLN A 209 1.31 -7.68 -7.79
CA GLN A 209 2.60 -8.35 -7.59
C GLN A 209 3.58 -7.99 -8.71
N TRP A 210 3.11 -7.98 -9.96
CA TRP A 210 3.93 -7.60 -11.10
C TRP A 210 4.42 -6.15 -11.00
N ARG A 211 3.51 -5.22 -10.72
CA ARG A 211 3.85 -3.81 -10.47
C ARG A 211 4.89 -3.68 -9.37
N ASN A 212 4.73 -4.38 -8.25
CA ASN A 212 5.66 -4.27 -7.13
C ASN A 212 7.06 -4.79 -7.50
N ARG A 213 7.16 -5.89 -8.26
CA ARG A 213 8.46 -6.40 -8.76
C ARG A 213 9.17 -5.37 -9.63
N LEU A 214 8.47 -4.80 -10.62
CA LEU A 214 9.03 -3.77 -11.48
C LEU A 214 9.45 -2.52 -10.69
N ALA A 215 8.64 -2.09 -9.72
CA ALA A 215 8.95 -0.94 -8.89
C ALA A 215 10.15 -1.17 -7.96
N THR A 216 10.33 -2.40 -7.45
CA THR A 216 11.53 -2.80 -6.71
C THR A 216 12.76 -2.76 -7.61
N LEU A 217 12.69 -3.28 -8.85
CA LEU A 217 13.79 -3.22 -9.80
C LEU A 217 14.18 -1.77 -10.14
N LEU A 218 13.19 -0.90 -10.35
CA LEU A 218 13.40 0.54 -10.55
C LEU A 218 14.10 1.19 -9.35
N THR A 219 13.68 0.82 -8.14
CA THR A 219 14.29 1.32 -6.89
C THR A 219 15.76 0.88 -6.79
N ASP A 220 16.06 -0.36 -7.13
CA ASP A 220 17.42 -0.92 -7.10
C ASP A 220 18.35 -0.23 -8.11
N GLU A 221 17.85 0.07 -9.32
CA GLU A 221 18.60 0.81 -10.35
C GLU A 221 18.85 2.27 -9.95
N VAL A 222 17.84 2.96 -9.41
CA VAL A 222 18.01 4.31 -8.86
C VAL A 222 19.06 4.30 -7.74
N ALA A 223 19.01 3.31 -6.85
CA ALA A 223 19.99 3.16 -5.78
C ALA A 223 21.41 2.89 -6.32
N ARG A 224 21.54 2.11 -7.40
CA ARG A 224 22.82 1.85 -8.08
C ARG A 224 23.46 3.14 -8.60
N VAL A 225 22.71 3.95 -9.36
CA VAL A 225 23.20 5.24 -9.87
C VAL A 225 23.58 6.19 -8.73
N ARG A 226 22.76 6.26 -7.67
CA ARG A 226 23.05 7.10 -6.50
C ARG A 226 24.32 6.66 -5.78
N ARG A 227 24.58 5.36 -5.63
CA ARG A 227 25.83 4.84 -5.04
C ARG A 227 27.05 5.21 -5.91
N ALA A 228 26.94 5.03 -7.22
CA ALA A 228 27.96 5.45 -8.18
C ALA A 228 28.27 6.94 -8.06
N ALA A 229 27.24 7.78 -8.08
CA ALA A 229 27.38 9.24 -7.96
C ALA A 229 28.09 9.65 -6.67
N ARG A 230 27.75 9.04 -5.52
CA ARG A 230 28.43 9.32 -4.24
C ARG A 230 29.92 8.98 -4.27
N PHE A 231 30.31 7.92 -4.97
CA PHE A 231 31.70 7.48 -5.06
C PHE A 231 32.52 8.36 -6.01
N VAL A 232 31.98 8.60 -7.22
CA VAL A 232 32.63 9.38 -8.29
C VAL A 232 32.75 10.85 -7.90
N PHE A 233 31.65 11.44 -7.40
CA PHE A 233 31.55 12.85 -7.05
C PHE A 233 31.82 13.12 -5.55
N ARG A 234 32.58 12.26 -4.86
CA ARG A 234 32.89 12.43 -3.43
C ARG A 234 33.56 13.78 -3.09
N HIS A 235 34.25 14.38 -4.06
CA HIS A 235 34.87 15.71 -3.95
C HIS A 235 34.02 16.84 -4.57
N HIS A 236 32.80 16.54 -5.05
CA HIS A 236 31.84 17.47 -5.64
C HIS A 236 30.45 17.31 -5.00
N PRO A 237 30.27 17.67 -3.71
CA PRO A 237 29.04 17.40 -2.95
C PRO A 237 27.78 18.06 -3.52
N GLN A 238 27.92 19.18 -4.23
CA GLN A 238 26.83 19.85 -4.94
C GLN A 238 26.22 18.96 -6.03
N ILE A 239 27.04 18.20 -6.76
CA ILE A 239 26.60 17.27 -7.81
C ILE A 239 25.88 16.09 -7.18
N VAL A 240 26.43 15.53 -6.09
CA VAL A 240 25.79 14.42 -5.36
C VAL A 240 24.38 14.80 -4.89
N ARG A 241 24.15 16.07 -4.51
CA ARG A 241 22.83 16.54 -4.07
C ARG A 241 21.77 16.50 -5.17
N GLU A 242 22.16 16.65 -6.43
CA GLU A 242 21.23 16.57 -7.58
C GLU A 242 20.70 15.14 -7.74
N ALA A 243 21.53 14.12 -7.51
CA ALA A 243 21.11 12.72 -7.56
C ALA A 243 20.28 12.27 -6.33
N THR A 244 20.28 13.05 -5.24
CA THR A 244 19.57 12.67 -4.00
C THR A 244 18.10 13.09 -3.99
N SER A 245 17.24 12.16 -3.59
CA SER A 245 15.82 12.41 -3.35
C SER A 245 15.58 13.64 -2.46
N THR A 246 14.85 14.62 -2.98
CA THR A 246 14.34 15.75 -2.20
C THR A 246 13.24 15.30 -1.24
N TYR A 247 12.46 14.28 -1.61
CA TYR A 247 11.41 13.69 -0.78
C TYR A 247 11.99 13.00 0.47
N GLU A 248 12.94 12.09 0.31
CA GLU A 248 13.58 11.41 1.44
C GLU A 248 14.33 12.39 2.35
N ARG A 249 14.93 13.45 1.79
CA ARG A 249 15.55 14.51 2.60
C ARG A 249 14.52 15.21 3.49
N ARG A 250 13.35 15.55 2.95
CA ARG A 250 12.24 16.14 3.71
C ARG A 250 11.68 15.15 4.73
N SER A 251 11.45 13.89 4.35
CA SER A 251 10.96 12.84 5.24
C SER A 251 11.92 12.56 6.41
N ARG A 252 13.24 12.45 6.16
CA ARG A 252 14.25 12.31 7.21
C ARG A 252 14.32 13.53 8.12
N ALA A 253 14.19 14.73 7.59
CA ALA A 253 14.12 15.94 8.40
C ALA A 253 12.87 15.95 9.29
N ALA A 254 11.70 15.58 8.76
CA ALA A 254 10.46 15.47 9.52
C ALA A 254 10.57 14.41 10.64
N ARG A 255 11.07 13.21 10.34
CA ARG A 255 11.30 12.16 11.35
C ARG A 255 12.26 12.60 12.45
N ARG A 256 13.34 13.33 12.11
CA ARG A 256 14.25 13.89 13.12
C ARG A 256 13.59 14.93 14.02
N ARG A 257 12.72 15.77 13.46
CA ARG A 257 11.95 16.75 14.26
C ARG A 257 10.96 16.04 15.18
N ALA A 258 10.22 15.06 14.67
CA ALA A 258 9.29 14.27 15.48
C ALA A 258 10.01 13.53 16.62
N ALA A 259 11.15 12.87 16.34
CA ALA A 259 11.95 12.22 17.36
C ALA A 259 12.49 13.20 18.41
N ALA A 260 12.89 14.41 18.00
CA ALA A 260 13.33 15.46 18.92
C ALA A 260 12.18 15.98 19.81
N GLN A 261 10.96 16.10 19.26
CA GLN A 261 9.76 16.47 20.03
C GLN A 261 9.42 15.40 21.09
N VAL A 262 9.37 14.12 20.69
CA VAL A 262 9.11 13.01 21.61
C VAL A 262 10.17 12.95 22.72
N ALA A 263 11.45 13.14 22.38
CA ALA A 263 12.53 13.17 23.38
C ALA A 263 12.42 14.37 24.33
N THR A 264 11.93 15.52 23.85
CA THR A 264 11.71 16.71 24.67
C THR A 264 10.52 16.51 25.61
N GLU A 265 9.40 15.98 25.11
CA GLU A 265 8.19 15.66 25.89
C GLU A 265 8.48 14.66 27.01
N ALA A 266 9.25 13.60 26.71
CA ALA A 266 9.69 12.60 27.69
C ALA A 266 10.64 13.19 28.77
N ALA A 267 11.46 14.18 28.41
CA ALA A 267 12.32 14.86 29.39
C ALA A 267 11.52 15.79 30.31
N THR A 268 10.51 16.49 29.79
CA THR A 268 9.62 17.34 30.60
C THR A 268 8.72 16.55 31.55
N SER A 269 8.24 15.36 31.16
CA SER A 269 7.41 14.52 32.03
C SER A 269 8.20 13.79 33.12
N ALA A 270 9.50 13.56 32.94
CA ALA A 270 10.37 12.97 33.96
C ALA A 270 10.84 13.97 35.04
N THR A 271 10.57 15.27 34.84
CA THR A 271 10.98 16.35 35.76
C THR A 271 9.80 16.98 36.50
N SER A 272 8.58 16.47 36.27
CA SER A 272 7.34 16.84 36.99
C SER A 272 6.96 15.74 37.96
#